data_AF-A0AAD7WDU0-F1
#
_entry.id   AF-A0AAD7WDU0-F1
#
_cell.length_a   1.000
_cell.length_b   1.000
_cell.length_c   1.000
_cell.angle_alpha   90.00
_cell.angle_beta   90.00
_cell.angle_gamma   90.00
#
_symmetry.space_group_name_H-M   'P 1'
#
loop_
_entity.id
_entity.type
_entity.pdbx_description
1 polymer ?
#
loop_
_entity_poly.entity_id
_entity_poly.type
_entity_poly.pdbx_seq_one_letter_code
_entity_poly.pdbx_strand_id
1 'polypeptide(L)'
;MPRKKPFSNKQKKKQLQVKRERKRGETGSGPNSRNASAERGTERDRDRQSDTSDSETTDVRRLNQQPSHREGRYDPNRYRLHYEKESREEVEKRKKIAMEKILEAVSETDLEVDINDIYPPDKGLDFPRRPSWHYGMLREELLKKEEKSFREYLEALQSRNPPGTLSHFEHNLETWRQLWRVLEMSDVILLIVDIRHPVLQFPPALYHAITAELHKQVIVVLNKADLCPPPLVLAWKHYLSSLFPHLHCVCFTSHPGQPYSTLLQKKRMRRKVGLGGAGGPNHILRACREITAGRVDLSSWERKIQRDAVEAGPDGEQAEEGAESVLMEHHSDVAMEMANLSQELYKDGVLTLGCIGFPNVGKSSVLNSLVGRKVVSVSRTPGHTKYFQTYYLTPTVKLCDCPGLVFPSRVDKQLQILAGIYPVSQLQEPYSSVGYLCERTPFQALLKLKHPSLEEGPKRDEALEKWTAWDVCEAWAERRGYKTAKAARNDAYRAANSLLRLAIDGRLCLCLWPPGYSSQRDKWESHQELPEIIALQGRREEEGAGDREEEEGESSSEPEEERDRDADDDEDGDDEDEGFVRPARKDKPKSNLTLNMFSVLGEDECD
;
A
#
# COMPACT_ATOMS: atom_id res chain seq x y z
N MET A 1 -10.99 15.37 -32.13
CA MET A 1 -11.18 14.04 -32.76
C MET A 1 -12.61 13.55 -32.50
N PRO A 2 -13.29 12.89 -33.43
CA PRO A 2 -14.67 12.45 -33.19
C PRO A 2 -14.72 11.26 -32.22
N ARG A 3 -15.61 11.32 -31.22
CA ARG A 3 -15.83 10.25 -30.21
C ARG A 3 -16.17 8.92 -30.90
N LYS A 4 -15.43 7.86 -30.55
CA LYS A 4 -15.68 6.49 -31.06
C LYS A 4 -17.03 5.98 -30.54
N LYS A 5 -17.87 5.46 -31.45
CA LYS A 5 -19.13 4.81 -31.11
C LYS A 5 -18.89 3.54 -30.27
N PRO A 6 -19.70 3.27 -29.24
CA PRO A 6 -19.57 2.07 -28.42
C PRO A 6 -19.84 0.79 -29.24
N PHE A 7 -19.02 -0.23 -29.02
CA PHE A 7 -19.06 -1.50 -29.73
C PHE A 7 -20.29 -2.32 -29.33
N SER A 8 -21.11 -2.76 -30.29
CA SER A 8 -22.29 -3.59 -30.01
C SER A 8 -21.89 -4.98 -29.48
N ASN A 9 -22.49 -5.39 -28.36
CA ASN A 9 -22.27 -6.70 -27.73
C ASN A 9 -22.48 -7.89 -28.69
N LYS A 10 -23.32 -7.73 -29.73
CA LYS A 10 -23.52 -8.76 -30.77
C LYS A 10 -22.27 -8.98 -31.63
N GLN A 11 -21.51 -7.93 -31.94
CA GLN A 11 -20.28 -8.04 -32.73
C GLN A 11 -19.15 -8.71 -31.92
N LYS A 12 -19.05 -8.41 -30.62
CA LYS A 12 -18.09 -9.04 -29.71
C LYS A 12 -18.34 -10.55 -29.56
N LYS A 13 -19.61 -10.96 -29.50
CA LYS A 13 -19.99 -12.38 -29.43
C LYS A 13 -19.66 -13.13 -30.73
N LYS A 14 -19.88 -12.53 -31.90
CA LYS A 14 -19.48 -13.11 -33.20
C LYS A 14 -17.97 -13.26 -33.33
N GLN A 15 -17.18 -12.27 -32.91
CA GLN A 15 -15.70 -12.37 -32.94
C GLN A 15 -15.17 -13.52 -32.07
N LEU A 16 -15.74 -13.73 -30.88
CA LEU A 16 -15.36 -14.83 -29.99
C LEU A 16 -15.73 -16.20 -30.56
N GLN A 17 -16.83 -16.29 -31.32
CA GLN A 17 -17.28 -17.52 -31.97
C GLN A 17 -16.36 -17.91 -33.12
N VAL A 18 -16.00 -16.94 -33.99
CA VAL A 18 -15.02 -17.14 -35.08
C VAL A 18 -13.65 -17.55 -34.53
N LYS A 19 -13.22 -16.98 -33.39
CA LYS A 19 -11.94 -17.32 -32.75
C LYS A 19 -11.94 -18.75 -32.17
N ARG A 20 -13.09 -19.27 -31.75
CA ARG A 20 -13.26 -20.65 -31.27
C ARG A 20 -13.30 -21.67 -32.40
N GLU A 21 -13.91 -21.33 -33.52
CA GLU A 21 -13.94 -22.18 -34.72
C GLU A 21 -12.55 -22.32 -35.35
N ARG A 22 -11.77 -21.22 -35.37
CA ARG A 22 -10.39 -21.22 -35.89
C ARG A 22 -9.45 -22.14 -35.08
N LYS A 23 -9.66 -22.26 -33.77
CA LYS A 23 -8.91 -23.17 -32.88
C LYS A 23 -9.30 -24.65 -33.03
N ARG A 24 -10.47 -24.97 -33.60
CA ARG A 24 -10.92 -26.35 -33.79
C ARG A 24 -10.40 -26.99 -35.09
N GLY A 25 -9.85 -26.19 -36.02
CA GLY A 25 -9.37 -26.68 -37.31
C GLY A 25 -7.92 -27.18 -37.35
N GLU A 26 -7.14 -27.04 -36.28
CA GLU A 26 -5.69 -27.31 -36.28
C GLU A 26 -5.28 -28.71 -35.79
N THR A 27 -6.22 -29.62 -35.55
CA THR A 27 -5.92 -31.03 -35.20
C THR A 27 -6.43 -31.99 -36.26
N GLY A 28 -5.62 -32.26 -37.29
CA GLY A 28 -5.89 -33.29 -38.31
C GLY A 28 -4.76 -33.42 -39.34
N SER A 29 -4.19 -34.63 -39.45
CA SER A 29 -2.91 -34.97 -40.11
C SER A 29 -3.01 -35.52 -41.55
N GLY A 30 -2.15 -35.00 -42.46
CA GLY A 30 -1.50 -35.64 -43.64
C GLY A 30 -2.24 -35.75 -45.00
N PRO A 31 -1.59 -36.10 -46.16
CA PRO A 31 -0.18 -35.95 -46.58
C PRO A 31 0.06 -35.42 -48.05
N ASN A 32 1.32 -35.00 -48.33
CA ASN A 32 2.07 -34.94 -49.62
C ASN A 32 1.54 -34.25 -50.91
N SER A 33 2.30 -33.25 -51.43
CA SER A 33 2.89 -33.23 -52.80
C SER A 33 3.59 -31.90 -53.19
N ARG A 34 4.94 -31.95 -53.23
CA ARG A 34 5.93 -31.48 -54.25
C ARG A 34 5.94 -30.07 -54.90
N ASN A 35 7.17 -29.53 -54.90
CA ASN A 35 7.91 -28.63 -55.83
C ASN A 35 7.78 -27.10 -55.65
N ALA A 36 8.80 -26.44 -55.07
CA ALA A 36 10.01 -25.82 -55.69
C ALA A 36 9.74 -24.33 -56.02
N SER A 37 10.50 -23.29 -55.62
CA SER A 37 11.96 -23.14 -55.52
C SER A 37 12.32 -21.86 -54.71
N ALA A 38 13.47 -21.89 -54.02
CA ALA A 38 14.44 -20.82 -53.75
C ALA A 38 13.98 -19.45 -53.17
N GLU A 39 14.37 -19.14 -51.93
CA GLU A 39 15.48 -18.21 -51.62
C GLU A 39 15.71 -18.07 -50.10
N ARG A 40 16.94 -17.73 -49.74
CA ARG A 40 17.55 -17.86 -48.41
C ARG A 40 17.10 -16.76 -47.45
N GLY A 41 16.71 -17.15 -46.24
CA GLY A 41 16.60 -16.27 -45.07
C GLY A 41 16.53 -17.12 -43.81
N THR A 42 17.52 -16.99 -42.94
CA THR A 42 17.75 -17.81 -41.73
C THR A 42 16.55 -17.77 -40.77
N GLU A 43 15.97 -18.94 -40.51
CA GLU A 43 14.94 -19.19 -39.49
C GLU A 43 15.53 -19.13 -38.08
N ARG A 44 15.24 -18.04 -37.33
CA ARG A 44 15.32 -17.99 -35.85
C ARG A 44 14.29 -17.03 -35.26
N ASP A 45 13.04 -17.02 -35.75
CA ASP A 45 12.02 -16.09 -35.23
C ASP A 45 10.56 -16.61 -35.33
N ARG A 46 10.33 -17.93 -35.20
CA ARG A 46 8.96 -18.50 -35.25
C ARG A 46 8.52 -19.39 -34.08
N ASP A 47 9.22 -19.34 -32.93
CA ASP A 47 8.75 -19.96 -31.67
C ASP A 47 8.44 -18.92 -30.60
N ARG A 48 7.59 -17.94 -30.94
CA ARG A 48 7.00 -17.00 -29.99
C ARG A 48 5.48 -17.03 -30.07
N GLN A 49 4.86 -18.14 -29.70
CA GLN A 49 3.57 -18.15 -29.00
C GLN A 49 3.15 -19.57 -28.60
N SER A 50 2.77 -19.67 -27.32
CA SER A 50 2.12 -20.79 -26.63
C SER A 50 2.88 -22.11 -26.60
N ASP A 51 3.77 -22.23 -25.62
CA ASP A 51 3.85 -23.48 -24.86
C ASP A 51 3.82 -23.14 -23.37
N THR A 52 2.75 -23.58 -22.70
CA THR A 52 2.55 -23.47 -21.26
C THR A 52 2.87 -24.85 -20.69
N SER A 53 4.14 -25.10 -20.43
CA SER A 53 4.60 -26.26 -19.66
C SER A 53 5.76 -25.86 -18.75
N ASP A 54 5.79 -26.53 -17.60
CA ASP A 54 6.48 -26.20 -16.36
C ASP A 54 7.98 -25.90 -16.50
N SER A 55 8.39 -24.71 -16.03
CA SER A 55 9.74 -24.50 -15.46
C SER A 55 9.78 -23.21 -14.63
N GLU A 56 9.70 -23.38 -13.32
CA GLU A 56 9.60 -22.37 -12.25
C GLU A 56 10.90 -21.57 -11.99
N THR A 57 11.74 -21.36 -13.01
CA THR A 57 12.94 -20.51 -12.94
C THR A 57 13.08 -19.55 -14.13
N THR A 58 12.10 -19.52 -15.04
CA THR A 58 12.21 -18.79 -16.33
C THR A 58 11.72 -17.34 -16.35
N ASP A 59 11.11 -16.79 -15.29
CA ASP A 59 10.51 -15.45 -15.38
C ASP A 59 11.38 -14.28 -14.88
N VAL A 60 12.39 -14.43 -14.00
CA VAL A 60 13.24 -13.27 -13.60
C VAL A 60 14.01 -12.70 -14.79
N ARG A 61 14.53 -13.55 -15.68
CA ARG A 61 15.20 -13.12 -16.91
C ARG A 61 14.24 -12.46 -17.89
N ARG A 62 12.97 -12.86 -17.93
CA ARG A 62 11.95 -12.25 -18.79
C ARG A 62 11.46 -10.93 -18.22
N LEU A 63 11.26 -10.86 -16.89
CA LEU A 63 10.89 -9.66 -16.17
C LEU A 63 11.89 -8.52 -16.37
N ASN A 64 13.19 -8.85 -16.34
CA ASN A 64 14.27 -7.87 -16.44
C ASN A 64 14.80 -7.66 -17.87
N GLN A 65 14.20 -8.30 -18.88
CA GLN A 65 14.56 -8.07 -20.28
C GLN A 65 14.20 -6.64 -20.68
N GLN A 66 15.20 -5.84 -21.06
CA GLN A 66 14.98 -4.50 -21.58
C GLN A 66 14.20 -4.56 -22.90
N PRO A 67 13.16 -3.73 -23.10
CA PRO A 67 12.48 -3.67 -24.39
C PRO A 67 13.48 -3.27 -25.48
N SER A 68 13.54 -4.05 -26.55
CA SER A 68 14.40 -3.73 -27.70
C SER A 68 13.93 -2.42 -28.34
N HIS A 69 14.88 -1.56 -28.73
CA HIS A 69 14.66 -0.21 -29.32
C HIS A 69 13.67 -0.16 -30.52
N ARG A 70 13.27 -1.31 -31.08
CA ARG A 70 12.32 -1.42 -32.20
C ARG A 70 10.85 -1.36 -31.79
N GLU A 71 10.52 -1.59 -30.53
CA GLU A 71 9.14 -1.51 -30.03
C GLU A 71 9.04 -0.40 -28.98
N GLY A 72 8.85 0.85 -29.43
CA GLY A 72 8.60 2.02 -28.58
C GLY A 72 7.26 1.98 -27.82
N ARG A 73 6.76 0.80 -27.45
CA ARG A 73 5.56 0.65 -26.62
C ARG A 73 5.98 0.56 -25.16
N TYR A 74 5.68 1.64 -24.44
CA TYR A 74 5.68 1.68 -22.99
C TYR A 74 4.90 0.49 -22.41
N ASP A 75 5.54 -0.31 -21.54
CA ASP A 75 4.87 -1.36 -20.77
C ASP A 75 4.39 -0.77 -19.42
N PRO A 76 3.07 -0.56 -19.23
CA PRO A 76 2.52 -0.02 -17.99
C PRO A 76 2.71 -0.95 -16.77
N ASN A 77 3.13 -2.19 -16.98
CA ASN A 77 3.38 -3.18 -15.93
C ASN A 77 4.84 -3.28 -15.50
N ARG A 78 5.75 -2.50 -16.11
CA ARG A 78 7.19 -2.60 -15.84
C ARG A 78 7.58 -2.43 -14.37
N TYR A 79 6.80 -1.71 -13.56
CA TYR A 79 7.07 -1.46 -12.13
C TYR A 79 6.06 -2.14 -11.20
N ARG A 80 5.29 -3.10 -11.72
CA ARG A 80 4.35 -3.85 -10.88
C ARG A 80 5.13 -4.85 -10.03
N LEU A 81 4.71 -5.05 -8.79
CA LEU A 81 5.26 -6.14 -7.97
C LEU A 81 4.89 -7.48 -8.63
N HIS A 82 5.91 -8.30 -8.87
CA HIS A 82 5.77 -9.62 -9.45
C HIS A 82 5.94 -10.67 -8.35
N TYR A 83 4.89 -11.46 -8.13
CA TYR A 83 4.89 -12.53 -7.15
C TYR A 83 4.98 -13.89 -7.83
N GLU A 84 5.65 -14.83 -7.18
CA GLU A 84 5.67 -16.23 -7.60
C GLU A 84 4.24 -16.79 -7.60
N LYS A 85 3.91 -17.54 -8.65
CA LYS A 85 2.62 -18.22 -8.75
C LYS A 85 2.70 -19.51 -7.95
N GLU A 86 1.70 -19.73 -7.12
CA GLU A 86 1.61 -20.92 -6.28
C GLU A 86 1.00 -22.08 -7.07
N SER A 87 1.45 -23.29 -6.75
CA SER A 87 0.88 -24.50 -7.34
C SER A 87 -0.57 -24.70 -6.87
N ARG A 88 -1.39 -25.32 -7.73
CA ARG A 88 -2.78 -25.62 -7.36
C ARG A 88 -2.87 -26.58 -6.17
N GLU A 89 -1.92 -27.51 -6.06
CA GLU A 89 -1.89 -28.52 -5.00
C GLU A 89 -1.63 -27.88 -3.63
N GLU A 90 -0.70 -26.93 -3.53
CA GLU A 90 -0.43 -26.19 -2.28
C GLU A 90 -1.61 -25.30 -1.87
N VAL A 91 -2.26 -24.67 -2.84
CA VAL A 91 -3.48 -23.88 -2.63
C VAL A 91 -4.60 -24.75 -2.06
N GLU A 92 -4.82 -25.93 -2.63
CA GLU A 92 -5.86 -26.85 -2.17
C GLU A 92 -5.54 -27.44 -0.78
N LYS A 93 -4.28 -27.78 -0.53
CA LYS A 93 -3.82 -28.24 0.79
C LYS A 93 -4.06 -27.19 1.87
N ARG A 94 -3.71 -25.92 1.64
CA ARG A 94 -3.94 -24.83 2.61
C ARG A 94 -5.42 -24.59 2.85
N LYS A 95 -6.24 -24.65 1.78
CA LYS A 95 -7.69 -24.54 1.91
C LYS A 95 -8.26 -25.64 2.80
N LYS A 96 -7.81 -26.89 2.64
CA LYS A 96 -8.21 -28.01 3.51
C LYS A 96 -7.81 -27.77 4.97
N ILE A 97 -6.58 -27.31 5.21
CA ILE A 97 -6.11 -26.96 6.56
C ILE A 97 -6.99 -25.86 7.17
N ALA A 98 -7.34 -24.83 6.41
CA ALA A 98 -8.19 -23.74 6.91
C ALA A 98 -9.62 -24.18 7.28
N MET A 99 -10.11 -25.28 6.71
CA MET A 99 -11.41 -25.88 7.02
C MET A 99 -11.37 -26.84 8.21
N GLU A 100 -10.22 -27.47 8.50
CA GLU A 100 -10.11 -28.53 9.51
C GLU A 100 -9.38 -28.07 10.78
N LYS A 101 -8.46 -27.11 10.67
CA LYS A 101 -7.65 -26.61 11.79
C LYS A 101 -8.51 -25.76 12.71
N ILE A 102 -8.61 -26.20 13.96
CA ILE A 102 -9.20 -25.42 15.04
C ILE A 102 -8.26 -24.25 15.38
N LEU A 103 -8.82 -23.06 15.48
CA LEU A 103 -8.11 -21.85 15.86
C LEU A 103 -7.87 -21.84 17.37
N GLU A 104 -6.63 -21.69 17.76
CA GLU A 104 -6.20 -21.54 19.16
C GLU A 104 -5.55 -20.18 19.33
N ALA A 105 -5.88 -19.50 20.42
CA ALA A 105 -5.28 -18.20 20.73
C ALA A 105 -3.77 -18.38 20.97
N VAL A 106 -2.98 -17.62 20.24
CA VAL A 106 -1.53 -17.58 20.38
C VAL A 106 -1.17 -16.89 21.69
N SER A 107 -0.14 -17.38 22.37
CA SER A 107 0.29 -16.80 23.64
C SER A 107 0.81 -15.37 23.45
N GLU A 108 0.74 -14.55 24.50
CA GLU A 108 1.27 -13.18 24.48
C GLU A 108 2.76 -13.13 24.11
N THR A 109 3.54 -14.12 24.55
CA THR A 109 4.97 -14.24 24.23
C THR A 109 5.22 -14.56 22.76
N ASP A 110 4.32 -15.29 22.10
CA ASP A 110 4.43 -15.61 20.67
C ASP A 110 3.99 -14.45 19.76
N LEU A 111 3.39 -13.39 20.32
CA LEU A 111 3.16 -12.11 19.64
C LEU A 111 4.39 -11.21 19.66
N GLU A 112 5.36 -11.50 20.54
CA GLU A 112 6.64 -10.80 20.58
C GLU A 112 7.52 -11.29 19.43
N VAL A 113 8.04 -10.35 18.64
CA VAL A 113 8.85 -10.66 17.46
C VAL A 113 10.13 -9.85 17.52
N ASP A 114 11.26 -10.55 17.57
CA ASP A 114 12.57 -9.92 17.45
C ASP A 114 12.90 -9.66 15.98
N ILE A 115 13.65 -8.59 15.72
CA ILE A 115 14.09 -8.28 14.37
C ILE A 115 14.94 -9.38 13.74
N ASN A 116 15.68 -10.15 14.56
CA ASN A 116 16.50 -11.27 14.10
C ASN A 116 15.67 -12.51 13.72
N ASP A 117 14.42 -12.64 14.20
CA ASP A 117 13.50 -13.69 13.74
C ASP A 117 13.11 -13.47 12.27
N ILE A 118 12.98 -12.21 11.89
CA ILE A 118 12.63 -11.78 10.53
C ILE A 118 13.87 -11.69 9.64
N TYR A 119 14.95 -11.13 10.16
CA TYR A 119 16.21 -10.87 9.45
C TYR A 119 17.39 -11.58 10.13
N PRO A 120 17.43 -12.92 10.14
CA PRO A 120 18.50 -13.66 10.79
C PRO A 120 19.86 -13.39 10.12
N PRO A 121 20.89 -12.98 10.88
CA PRO A 121 22.19 -12.59 10.32
C PRO A 121 22.89 -13.71 9.54
N ASP A 122 22.69 -14.98 9.90
CA ASP A 122 23.31 -16.14 9.25
C ASP A 122 22.77 -16.41 7.85
N LYS A 123 21.59 -15.89 7.51
CA LYS A 123 20.94 -16.12 6.20
C LYS A 123 21.38 -15.17 5.10
N GLY A 124 22.17 -14.14 5.45
CA GLY A 124 22.69 -13.18 4.47
C GLY A 124 21.59 -12.45 3.69
N LEU A 125 20.53 -12.03 4.39
CA LEU A 125 19.38 -11.34 3.82
C LEU A 125 19.72 -9.87 3.54
N ASP A 126 20.52 -9.65 2.50
CA ASP A 126 20.91 -8.33 2.01
C ASP A 126 19.99 -7.86 0.87
N PHE A 127 20.33 -6.74 0.23
CA PHE A 127 19.69 -6.21 -0.96
C PHE A 127 20.76 -5.85 -2.02
N PRO A 128 20.40 -5.80 -3.32
CA PRO A 128 21.39 -5.59 -4.37
C PRO A 128 22.00 -4.19 -4.27
N ARG A 129 23.33 -4.11 -4.19
CA ARG A 129 24.08 -2.85 -4.22
C ARG A 129 24.26 -2.39 -5.67
N ARG A 130 24.24 -1.07 -5.89
CA ARG A 130 24.58 -0.53 -7.20
C ARG A 130 26.08 -0.74 -7.45
N PRO A 131 26.49 -1.35 -8.57
CA PRO A 131 27.90 -1.45 -8.90
C PRO A 131 28.50 -0.06 -9.14
N SER A 132 29.81 0.08 -8.91
CA SER A 132 30.53 1.33 -9.16
C SER A 132 30.36 1.81 -10.61
N TRP A 133 30.15 3.11 -10.79
CA TRP A 133 29.96 3.73 -12.10
C TRP A 133 30.57 5.14 -12.11
N HIS A 134 30.76 5.70 -13.32
CA HIS A 134 31.26 7.06 -13.50
C HIS A 134 30.66 7.67 -14.78
N TYR A 135 30.63 9.01 -14.88
CA TYR A 135 30.03 9.72 -16.03
C TYR A 135 30.63 9.37 -17.40
N GLY A 136 31.89 8.94 -17.45
CA GLY A 136 32.52 8.48 -18.70
C GLY A 136 32.04 7.11 -19.20
N MET A 137 31.20 6.40 -18.44
CA MET A 137 30.73 5.05 -18.79
C MET A 137 29.56 5.15 -19.77
N LEU A 138 29.52 4.25 -20.76
CA LEU A 138 28.37 4.18 -21.65
C LEU A 138 27.15 3.64 -20.90
N ARG A 139 25.97 4.21 -21.18
CA ARG A 139 24.70 3.77 -20.57
C ARG A 139 24.49 2.26 -20.69
N GLU A 140 24.70 1.70 -21.87
CA GLU A 140 24.54 0.25 -22.10
C GLU A 140 25.51 -0.60 -21.28
N GLU A 141 26.73 -0.10 -21.03
CA GLU A 141 27.72 -0.77 -20.21
C GLU A 141 27.28 -0.80 -18.74
N LEU A 142 26.80 0.35 -18.23
CA LEU A 142 26.27 0.45 -16.88
C LEU A 142 25.06 -0.48 -16.68
N LEU A 143 24.11 -0.47 -17.61
CA LEU A 143 22.92 -1.33 -17.53
C LEU A 143 23.29 -2.82 -17.49
N LYS A 144 24.28 -3.25 -18.31
CA LYS A 144 24.79 -4.64 -18.29
C LYS A 144 25.49 -4.98 -16.98
N LYS A 145 26.25 -4.05 -16.40
CA LYS A 145 26.94 -4.22 -15.12
C LYS A 145 25.94 -4.37 -13.98
N GLU A 146 24.92 -3.52 -13.94
CA GLU A 146 23.82 -3.58 -12.97
C GLU A 146 23.04 -4.89 -13.10
N GLU A 147 22.71 -5.33 -14.32
CA GLU A 147 22.00 -6.60 -14.55
C GLU A 147 22.82 -7.81 -14.08
N LYS A 148 24.12 -7.81 -14.38
CA LYS A 148 25.04 -8.85 -13.91
C LYS A 148 25.10 -8.90 -12.39
N SER A 149 25.29 -7.75 -11.74
CA SER A 149 25.38 -7.64 -10.28
C SER A 149 24.08 -8.09 -9.59
N PHE A 150 22.93 -7.71 -10.14
CA PHE A 150 21.62 -8.14 -9.62
C PHE A 150 21.42 -9.65 -9.72
N ARG A 151 21.84 -10.26 -10.83
CA ARG A 151 21.77 -11.70 -11.04
C ARG A 151 22.64 -12.46 -10.04
N GLU A 152 23.88 -12.02 -9.86
CA GLU A 152 24.82 -12.60 -8.89
C GLU A 152 24.29 -12.49 -7.46
N TYR A 153 23.64 -11.36 -7.12
CA TYR A 153 22.96 -11.18 -5.84
C TYR A 153 21.84 -12.21 -5.63
N LEU A 154 20.95 -12.42 -6.63
CA LEU A 154 19.86 -13.39 -6.51
C LEU A 154 20.38 -14.83 -6.40
N GLU A 155 21.39 -15.19 -7.18
CA GLU A 155 22.04 -16.51 -7.12
C GLU A 155 22.68 -16.73 -5.74
N ALA A 156 23.37 -15.74 -5.19
CA ALA A 156 23.95 -15.81 -3.85
C ALA A 156 22.87 -15.96 -2.76
N LEU A 157 21.77 -15.20 -2.85
CA LEU A 157 20.66 -15.26 -1.89
C LEU A 157 19.98 -16.65 -1.91
N GLN A 158 19.72 -17.20 -3.10
CA GLN A 158 19.12 -18.52 -3.28
C GLN A 158 20.07 -19.65 -2.86
N SER A 159 21.38 -19.50 -3.07
CA SER A 159 22.35 -20.50 -2.63
C SER A 159 22.38 -20.68 -1.10
N ARG A 160 22.05 -19.63 -0.34
CA ARG A 160 22.04 -19.62 1.13
C ARG A 160 20.68 -19.98 1.72
N ASN A 161 19.62 -19.90 0.93
CA ASN A 161 18.25 -20.02 1.39
C ASN A 161 17.48 -21.02 0.54
N PRO A 162 17.04 -22.16 1.11
CA PRO A 162 16.26 -23.14 0.36
C PRO A 162 14.98 -22.54 -0.24
N PRO A 163 14.46 -23.08 -1.36
CA PRO A 163 13.20 -22.66 -1.93
C PRO A 163 12.06 -22.69 -0.90
N GLY A 164 11.18 -21.68 -0.93
CA GLY A 164 10.05 -21.55 -0.01
C GLY A 164 10.39 -21.06 1.40
N THR A 165 11.66 -20.79 1.71
CA THR A 165 12.06 -20.29 3.04
C THR A 165 12.06 -18.77 3.17
N LEU A 166 12.06 -18.06 2.04
CA LEU A 166 12.02 -16.61 1.99
C LEU A 166 10.59 -16.13 1.75
N SER A 167 10.28 -15.02 2.40
CA SER A 167 9.07 -14.23 2.12
C SER A 167 9.12 -13.70 0.69
N HIS A 168 7.97 -13.38 0.09
CA HIS A 168 7.96 -12.73 -1.22
C HIS A 168 8.71 -11.38 -1.18
N PHE A 169 9.54 -11.10 -2.17
CA PHE A 169 10.34 -9.89 -2.27
C PHE A 169 10.46 -9.41 -3.73
N GLU A 170 11.10 -8.26 -3.94
CA GLU A 170 11.21 -7.64 -5.26
C GLU A 170 12.26 -8.33 -6.17
N HIS A 171 11.81 -8.86 -7.30
CA HIS A 171 12.63 -9.49 -8.35
C HIS A 171 12.87 -8.60 -9.58
N ASN A 172 12.27 -7.41 -9.59
CA ASN A 172 12.41 -6.43 -10.65
C ASN A 172 13.56 -5.45 -10.37
N LEU A 173 14.59 -5.49 -11.22
CA LEU A 173 15.76 -4.61 -11.16
C LEU A 173 15.38 -3.14 -11.31
N GLU A 174 14.32 -2.81 -12.04
CA GLU A 174 13.92 -1.42 -12.25
C GLU A 174 13.43 -0.75 -10.98
N THR A 175 12.78 -1.50 -10.10
CA THR A 175 12.39 -1.02 -8.78
C THR A 175 13.64 -0.77 -7.92
N TRP A 176 14.61 -1.68 -7.94
CA TRP A 176 15.89 -1.52 -7.24
C TRP A 176 16.71 -0.32 -7.76
N ARG A 177 16.66 -0.04 -9.06
CA ARG A 177 17.25 1.17 -9.65
C ARG A 177 16.64 2.45 -9.08
N GLN A 178 15.32 2.48 -8.81
CA GLN A 178 14.70 3.63 -8.15
C GLN A 178 15.25 3.81 -6.72
N LEU A 179 15.43 2.72 -5.97
CA LEU A 179 16.04 2.79 -4.64
C LEU A 179 17.45 3.38 -4.71
N TRP A 180 18.29 2.89 -5.62
CA TRP A 180 19.67 3.41 -5.76
C TRP A 180 19.70 4.90 -6.05
N ARG A 181 18.81 5.40 -6.91
CA ARG A 181 18.72 6.84 -7.22
C ARG A 181 18.33 7.66 -6.00
N VAL A 182 17.34 7.22 -5.22
CA VAL A 182 16.95 7.90 -3.97
C VAL A 182 18.10 7.93 -3.00
N LEU A 183 18.79 6.80 -2.82
CA LEU A 183 19.95 6.69 -1.94
C LEU A 183 21.10 7.59 -2.37
N GLU A 184 21.32 7.78 -3.67
CA GLU A 184 22.37 8.67 -4.18
C GLU A 184 21.99 10.16 -4.02
N MET A 185 20.76 10.53 -4.38
CA MET A 185 20.30 11.92 -4.43
C MET A 185 19.97 12.54 -3.07
N SER A 186 19.62 11.73 -2.08
CA SER A 186 19.11 12.25 -0.79
C SER A 186 20.24 12.52 0.19
N ASP A 187 20.16 13.60 0.98
CA ASP A 187 21.09 13.88 2.08
C ASP A 187 20.70 13.09 3.34
N VAL A 188 19.40 12.97 3.59
CA VAL A 188 18.81 12.25 4.73
C VAL A 188 17.74 11.30 4.23
N ILE A 189 17.74 10.08 4.78
CA ILE A 189 16.75 9.06 4.43
C ILE A 189 15.64 9.01 5.48
N LEU A 190 14.40 9.16 5.02
CA LEU A 190 13.19 8.89 5.79
C LEU A 190 12.75 7.44 5.51
N LEU A 191 13.04 6.53 6.43
CA LEU A 191 12.59 5.14 6.36
C LEU A 191 11.22 5.01 7.04
N ILE A 192 10.17 4.91 6.24
CA ILE A 192 8.78 4.92 6.72
C ILE A 192 8.31 3.49 6.96
N VAL A 193 7.83 3.23 8.18
CA VAL A 193 7.32 1.92 8.62
C VAL A 193 5.95 2.07 9.26
N ASP A 194 5.11 1.05 9.14
CA ASP A 194 3.82 0.93 9.81
C ASP A 194 4.05 0.41 11.25
N ILE A 195 3.61 1.16 12.24
CA ILE A 195 3.84 0.87 13.66
C ILE A 195 3.27 -0.47 14.13
N ARG A 196 2.37 -1.08 13.37
CA ARG A 196 1.81 -2.40 13.68
C ARG A 196 2.81 -3.54 13.42
N HIS A 197 3.73 -3.34 12.48
CA HIS A 197 4.69 -4.35 12.04
C HIS A 197 6.09 -3.74 11.77
N PRO A 198 6.68 -2.96 12.70
CA PRO A 198 7.85 -2.14 12.41
C PRO A 198 9.08 -2.97 12.06
N VAL A 199 9.32 -4.08 12.78
CA VAL A 199 10.44 -5.00 12.53
C VAL A 199 10.36 -5.72 11.19
N LEU A 200 9.15 -5.94 10.65
CA LEU A 200 8.97 -6.50 9.30
C LEU A 200 9.38 -5.52 8.20
N GLN A 201 9.19 -4.24 8.45
CA GLN A 201 9.32 -3.18 7.44
C GLN A 201 10.61 -2.38 7.61
N PHE A 202 11.48 -2.81 8.53
CA PHE A 202 12.78 -2.22 8.82
C PHE A 202 13.89 -3.23 8.50
N PRO A 203 14.42 -3.26 7.26
CA PRO A 203 15.52 -4.16 6.90
C PRO A 203 16.85 -3.65 7.51
N PRO A 204 17.51 -4.40 8.41
CA PRO A 204 18.79 -3.97 9.00
C PRO A 204 19.89 -3.73 7.97
N ALA A 205 19.92 -4.55 6.91
CA ALA A 205 20.87 -4.40 5.81
C ALA A 205 20.78 -3.02 5.14
N LEU A 206 19.58 -2.47 4.98
CA LEU A 206 19.37 -1.13 4.43
C LEU A 206 19.91 -0.05 5.38
N TYR A 207 19.64 -0.17 6.68
CA TYR A 207 20.17 0.75 7.68
C TYR A 207 21.70 0.76 7.69
N HIS A 208 22.34 -0.41 7.67
CA HIS A 208 23.80 -0.52 7.65
C HIS A 208 24.39 0.03 6.34
N ALA A 209 23.76 -0.22 5.20
CA ALA A 209 24.20 0.38 3.93
C ALA A 209 24.18 1.91 4.00
N ILE A 210 23.11 2.50 4.53
CA ILE A 210 22.98 3.97 4.58
C ILE A 210 23.98 4.59 5.57
N THR A 211 24.15 4.00 6.74
CA THR A 211 24.95 4.57 7.83
C THR A 211 26.44 4.24 7.71
N ALA A 212 26.78 2.99 7.41
CA ALA A 212 28.17 2.51 7.40
C ALA A 212 28.84 2.65 6.02
N GLU A 213 28.10 2.48 4.92
CA GLU A 213 28.69 2.56 3.56
C GLU A 213 28.50 3.95 2.94
N LEU A 214 27.30 4.53 3.04
CA LEU A 214 26.99 5.85 2.47
C LEU A 214 27.25 7.01 3.42
N HIS A 215 27.46 6.74 4.72
CA HIS A 215 27.66 7.75 5.77
C HIS A 215 26.55 8.82 5.84
N LYS A 216 25.31 8.43 5.53
CA LYS A 216 24.12 9.29 5.58
C LYS A 216 23.32 9.03 6.84
N GLN A 217 22.51 10.02 7.21
CA GLN A 217 21.62 9.93 8.38
C GLN A 217 20.28 9.28 8.01
N VAL A 218 19.72 8.54 8.96
CA VAL A 218 18.42 7.85 8.80
C VAL A 218 17.46 8.29 9.89
N ILE A 219 16.28 8.71 9.47
CA ILE A 219 15.13 8.92 10.36
C ILE A 219 14.14 7.79 10.08
N VAL A 220 13.86 6.94 11.08
CA VAL A 220 12.72 6.02 10.99
C VAL A 220 11.45 6.76 11.36
N VAL A 221 10.47 6.71 10.48
CA VAL A 221 9.15 7.29 10.70
C VAL A 221 8.19 6.15 11.03
N LEU A 222 7.89 6.00 12.33
CA LEU A 222 6.87 5.10 12.87
C LEU A 222 5.49 5.66 12.55
N ASN A 223 5.00 5.38 11.34
CA ASN A 223 3.75 5.89 10.82
C ASN A 223 2.54 5.08 11.31
N LYS A 224 1.36 5.70 11.22
CA LYS A 224 0.07 5.18 11.69
C LYS A 224 0.07 4.91 13.20
N ALA A 225 0.80 5.75 13.96
CA ALA A 225 0.90 5.64 15.42
C ALA A 225 -0.46 5.52 16.11
N ASP A 226 -1.54 6.05 15.52
CA ASP A 226 -2.93 5.94 15.96
C ASP A 226 -3.49 4.50 16.03
N LEU A 227 -2.93 3.56 15.27
CA LEU A 227 -3.42 2.17 15.19
C LEU A 227 -2.92 1.26 16.32
N CYS A 228 -2.01 1.73 17.16
CA CYS A 228 -1.45 0.97 18.28
C CYS A 228 -1.72 1.67 19.62
N PRO A 229 -1.81 0.93 20.74
CA PRO A 229 -1.79 1.51 22.08
C PRO A 229 -0.54 2.37 22.32
N PRO A 230 -0.62 3.53 23.00
CA PRO A 230 0.52 4.41 23.26
C PRO A 230 1.71 3.70 23.94
N PRO A 231 1.51 2.82 24.94
CA PRO A 231 2.61 2.07 25.55
C PRO A 231 3.35 1.19 24.54
N LEU A 232 2.63 0.58 23.60
CA LEU A 232 3.22 -0.27 22.56
C LEU A 232 4.02 0.55 21.54
N VAL A 233 3.50 1.72 21.12
CA VAL A 233 4.21 2.64 20.23
C VAL A 233 5.55 3.03 20.85
N LEU A 234 5.54 3.36 22.15
CA LEU A 234 6.71 3.76 22.90
C LEU A 234 7.71 2.61 23.06
N ALA A 235 7.23 1.41 23.38
CA ALA A 235 8.07 0.22 23.46
C ALA A 235 8.81 -0.04 22.14
N TRP A 236 8.12 0.09 20.99
CA TRP A 236 8.75 -0.03 19.67
C TRP A 236 9.78 1.06 19.38
N LYS A 237 9.48 2.32 19.74
CA LYS A 237 10.41 3.45 19.62
C LYS A 237 11.71 3.15 20.36
N HIS A 238 11.64 2.73 21.61
CA HIS A 238 12.82 2.41 22.41
C HIS A 238 13.56 1.17 21.93
N TYR A 239 12.84 0.12 21.53
CA TYR A 239 13.46 -1.10 21.00
C TYR A 239 14.33 -0.79 19.79
N LEU A 240 13.80 -0.09 18.77
CA LEU A 240 14.58 0.26 17.57
C LEU A 240 15.74 1.21 17.89
N SER A 241 15.53 2.23 18.73
CA SER A 241 16.60 3.15 19.13
C SER A 241 17.72 2.45 19.91
N SER A 242 17.40 1.40 20.68
CA SER A 242 18.40 0.63 21.42
C SER A 242 19.26 -0.26 20.53
N LEU A 243 18.69 -0.79 19.44
CA LEU A 243 19.39 -1.66 18.50
C LEU A 243 20.20 -0.87 17.45
N PHE A 244 19.76 0.34 17.11
CA PHE A 244 20.31 1.14 16.03
C PHE A 244 20.71 2.54 16.52
N PRO A 245 21.95 2.73 17.02
CA PRO A 245 22.37 3.97 17.70
C PRO A 245 22.34 5.25 16.85
N HIS A 246 22.47 5.15 15.52
CA HIS A 246 22.42 6.30 14.60
C HIS A 246 21.01 6.56 14.05
N LEU A 247 20.00 5.90 14.60
CA LEU A 247 18.62 5.99 14.13
C LEU A 247 17.85 7.07 14.90
N HIS A 248 17.38 8.08 14.17
CA HIS A 248 16.42 9.04 14.73
C HIS A 248 15.01 8.46 14.60
N CYS A 249 14.35 8.17 15.73
CA CYS A 249 13.00 7.60 15.75
C CYS A 249 11.93 8.69 15.91
N VAL A 250 11.06 8.83 14.90
CA VAL A 250 9.94 9.79 14.91
C VAL A 250 8.62 9.04 14.80
N CYS A 251 7.70 9.30 15.73
CA CYS A 251 6.32 8.81 15.64
C CYS A 251 5.48 9.79 14.79
N PHE A 252 4.65 9.23 13.90
CA PHE A 252 3.86 10.02 12.95
C PHE A 252 2.43 9.49 12.81
N THR A 253 1.47 10.41 12.70
CA THR A 253 0.11 10.12 12.24
C THR A 253 -0.32 11.17 11.23
N SER A 254 -0.89 10.74 10.10
CA SER A 254 -1.44 11.64 9.09
C SER A 254 -2.88 12.09 9.40
N HIS A 255 -3.55 11.45 10.37
CA HIS A 255 -4.97 11.70 10.69
C HIS A 255 -5.19 11.63 12.21
N PRO A 256 -4.79 12.67 12.97
CA PRO A 256 -4.93 12.67 14.42
C PRO A 256 -6.41 12.78 14.83
N GLY A 257 -6.79 12.19 15.96
CA GLY A 257 -8.08 12.46 16.61
C GLY A 257 -9.19 11.42 16.45
N GLN A 258 -8.87 10.16 16.12
CA GLN A 258 -9.78 9.04 16.39
C GLN A 258 -9.10 8.05 17.33
N PRO A 259 -9.68 7.75 18.51
CA PRO A 259 -9.07 6.84 19.45
C PRO A 259 -8.97 5.44 18.84
N TYR A 260 -7.84 4.77 19.09
CA TYR A 260 -7.73 3.33 18.96
C TYR A 260 -8.89 2.69 19.72
N SER A 261 -9.70 1.89 19.03
CA SER A 261 -10.79 1.15 19.66
C SER A 261 -10.50 -0.33 19.50
N THR A 262 -10.65 -1.07 20.59
CA THR A 262 -10.70 -2.54 20.61
C THR A 262 -12.03 -3.07 20.09
N LEU A 263 -12.87 -2.27 19.43
CA LEU A 263 -14.10 -2.72 18.77
C LEU A 263 -13.99 -2.45 17.27
N LEU A 264 -14.72 -3.23 16.46
CA LEU A 264 -14.87 -2.97 15.02
C LEU A 264 -15.27 -1.52 14.78
N GLN A 265 -14.32 -0.73 14.30
CA GLN A 265 -14.56 0.69 14.05
C GLN A 265 -15.52 0.88 12.88
N LYS A 266 -16.52 1.77 13.05
CA LYS A 266 -17.32 2.27 11.92
C LYS A 266 -16.37 2.90 10.88
N LYS A 267 -16.80 2.91 9.62
CA LYS A 267 -16.01 3.45 8.49
C LYS A 267 -15.40 4.81 8.89
N ARG A 268 -14.07 4.95 8.73
CA ARG A 268 -13.33 6.18 9.01
C ARG A 268 -14.00 7.33 8.24
N MET A 269 -14.84 8.12 8.90
CA MET A 269 -15.25 9.40 8.35
C MET A 269 -13.98 10.22 8.29
N ARG A 270 -13.52 10.53 7.08
CA ARG A 270 -12.53 11.58 6.85
C ARG A 270 -13.17 12.88 7.33
N ARG A 271 -13.13 13.18 8.62
CA ARG A 271 -13.30 14.55 9.06
C ARG A 271 -12.21 15.34 8.34
N LYS A 272 -12.59 16.45 7.74
CA LYS A 272 -11.73 17.43 7.07
C LYS A 272 -10.82 18.12 8.11
N VAL A 273 -10.17 17.35 8.98
CA VAL A 273 -9.10 17.86 9.85
C VAL A 273 -7.96 18.15 8.88
N GLY A 274 -7.51 19.41 8.83
CA GLY A 274 -6.44 19.82 7.93
C GLY A 274 -5.23 18.89 8.07
N LEU A 275 -4.60 18.53 6.95
CA LEU A 275 -3.44 17.63 6.91
C LEU A 275 -2.25 18.12 7.77
N GLY A 276 -2.29 19.38 8.26
CA GLY A 276 -1.28 20.04 9.09
C GLY A 276 -1.48 19.99 10.61
N GLY A 277 -2.55 19.36 11.13
CA GLY A 277 -2.86 19.38 12.57
C GLY A 277 -2.12 18.38 13.47
N ALA A 278 -1.33 17.45 12.90
CA ALA A 278 -0.60 16.45 13.69
C ALA A 278 0.81 16.95 14.04
N GLY A 279 1.34 16.64 15.23
CA GLY A 279 2.74 16.93 15.60
C GLY A 279 3.82 16.29 14.71
N GLY A 280 3.42 15.43 13.76
CA GLY A 280 4.29 14.68 12.86
C GLY A 280 5.30 15.53 12.08
N PRO A 281 4.88 16.53 11.26
CA PRO A 281 5.81 17.40 10.54
C PRO A 281 6.79 18.14 11.45
N ASN A 282 6.36 18.56 12.65
CA ASN A 282 7.23 19.19 13.64
C ASN A 282 8.32 18.24 14.14
N HIS A 283 7.99 16.98 14.40
CA HIS A 283 8.97 15.99 14.85
C HIS A 283 10.02 15.69 13.77
N ILE A 284 9.61 15.59 12.50
CA ILE A 284 10.57 15.40 11.38
C ILE A 284 11.44 16.65 11.21
N LEU A 285 10.86 17.86 11.29
CA LEU A 285 11.61 19.11 11.25
C LEU A 285 12.66 19.18 12.37
N ARG A 286 12.29 18.80 13.60
CA ARG A 286 13.21 18.75 14.75
C ARG A 286 14.39 17.80 14.50
N ALA A 287 14.12 16.58 14.05
CA ALA A 287 15.17 15.63 13.70
C ALA A 287 16.08 16.17 12.58
N CYS A 288 15.50 16.81 11.56
CA CYS A 288 16.28 17.43 10.48
C CYS A 288 17.15 18.59 10.98
N ARG A 289 16.67 19.41 11.93
CA ARG A 289 17.47 20.48 12.55
C ARG A 289 18.67 19.95 13.31
N GLU A 290 18.47 18.86 14.07
CA GLU A 290 19.55 18.19 14.81
C GLU A 290 20.60 17.63 13.84
N ILE A 291 20.16 17.01 12.73
CA ILE A 291 21.04 16.43 11.71
C ILE A 291 21.82 17.50 10.93
N THR A 292 21.15 18.57 10.48
CA THR A 292 21.80 19.61 9.66
C THR A 292 22.68 20.52 10.50
N ALA A 293 22.44 20.64 11.81
CA ALA A 293 23.22 21.45 12.75
C ALA A 293 23.48 22.88 12.25
N GLY A 294 22.49 23.50 11.59
CA GLY A 294 22.57 24.86 11.05
C GLY A 294 23.25 25.00 9.68
N ARG A 295 23.66 23.89 9.04
CA ARG A 295 24.22 23.91 7.67
C ARG A 295 23.21 24.26 6.59
N VAL A 296 21.92 24.11 6.88
CA VAL A 296 20.80 24.43 5.98
C VAL A 296 19.80 25.30 6.72
N ASP A 297 19.27 26.33 6.05
CA ASP A 297 18.19 27.15 6.59
C ASP A 297 16.84 26.42 6.47
N LEU A 298 16.27 26.07 7.62
CA LEU A 298 14.97 25.41 7.76
C LEU A 298 13.87 26.37 8.26
N SER A 299 14.13 27.68 8.31
CA SER A 299 13.18 28.69 8.78
C SER A 299 11.96 28.85 7.86
N SER A 300 12.14 28.63 6.56
CA SER A 300 11.06 28.59 5.56
C SER A 300 10.07 27.46 5.88
N TRP A 301 10.59 26.28 6.21
CA TRP A 301 9.78 25.11 6.53
C TRP A 301 9.06 25.26 7.87
N GLU A 302 9.70 25.82 8.89
CA GLU A 302 9.03 26.12 10.16
C GLU A 302 7.85 27.09 10.00
N ARG A 303 8.04 28.19 9.25
CA ARG A 303 6.96 29.14 8.93
C ARG A 303 5.82 28.47 8.16
N LYS A 304 6.15 27.56 7.23
CA LYS A 304 5.15 26.77 6.51
C LYS A 304 4.31 25.92 7.49
N ILE A 305 4.95 25.18 8.40
CA ILE A 305 4.21 24.36 9.39
C ILE A 305 3.30 25.23 10.26
N GLN A 306 3.78 26.40 10.71
CA GLN A 306 2.96 27.33 11.49
C GLN A 306 1.75 27.83 10.70
N ARG A 307 1.91 28.19 9.43
CA ARG A 307 0.82 28.59 8.55
C ARG A 307 -0.20 27.46 8.36
N ASP A 308 0.28 26.26 8.01
CA ASP A 308 -0.59 25.10 7.78
C ASP A 308 -1.38 24.72 9.06
N ALA A 309 -0.81 24.94 10.25
CA ALA A 309 -1.48 24.72 11.52
C ALA A 309 -2.60 25.74 11.80
N VAL A 310 -2.40 27.02 11.40
CA VAL A 310 -3.44 28.06 11.51
C VAL A 310 -4.59 27.78 10.54
N GLU A 311 -4.29 27.41 9.30
CA GLU A 311 -5.29 27.05 8.28
C GLU A 311 -6.12 25.81 8.67
N ALA A 312 -5.55 24.89 9.45
CA ALA A 312 -6.25 23.70 9.95
C ALA A 312 -7.16 23.96 11.15
N GLY A 313 -7.16 25.18 11.72
CA GLY A 313 -7.96 25.56 12.88
C GLY A 313 -9.47 25.72 12.58
N PRO A 314 -10.33 25.73 13.61
CA PRO A 314 -11.80 25.79 13.46
C PRO A 314 -12.31 27.09 12.79
N ASP A 315 -11.53 28.17 12.84
CA ASP A 315 -11.86 29.50 12.29
C ASP A 315 -11.11 29.80 10.97
N GLY A 316 -10.49 28.80 10.33
CA GLY A 316 -9.73 28.98 9.10
C GLY A 316 -10.63 29.35 7.92
N GLU A 317 -10.70 30.64 7.58
CA GLU A 317 -11.15 31.07 6.25
C GLU A 317 -10.19 30.47 5.22
N GLN A 318 -10.73 29.77 4.21
CA GLN A 318 -9.96 29.27 3.08
C GLN A 318 -9.43 30.45 2.27
N ALA A 319 -8.27 30.99 2.64
CA ALA A 319 -7.56 31.93 1.80
C ALA A 319 -6.96 31.14 0.62
N GLU A 320 -7.66 31.12 -0.52
CA GLU A 320 -7.11 30.65 -1.81
C GLU A 320 -6.02 31.59 -2.36
N GLU A 321 -5.74 32.72 -1.72
CA GLU A 321 -4.77 33.70 -2.20
C GLU A 321 -3.40 33.51 -1.55
N GLY A 322 -2.50 32.84 -2.28
CA GLY A 322 -1.05 32.88 -2.01
C GLY A 322 -0.34 31.53 -1.81
N ALA A 323 -0.93 30.41 -2.24
CA ALA A 323 -0.24 29.13 -2.19
C ALA A 323 1.04 29.17 -3.07
N GLU A 324 2.21 29.15 -2.43
CA GLU A 324 3.47 28.82 -3.12
C GLU A 324 3.23 27.53 -3.93
N SER A 325 3.43 27.61 -5.24
CA SER A 325 3.29 26.46 -6.11
C SER A 325 4.33 25.41 -5.70
N VAL A 326 3.87 24.28 -5.16
CA VAL A 326 4.72 23.09 -5.00
C VAL A 326 5.17 22.70 -6.40
N LEU A 327 6.44 22.97 -6.71
CA LEU A 327 7.05 22.54 -7.95
C LEU A 327 7.22 21.03 -7.90
N MET A 328 6.64 20.36 -8.88
CA MET A 328 6.77 18.92 -9.08
C MET A 328 7.64 18.70 -10.31
N GLU A 329 8.80 18.09 -10.11
CA GLU A 329 9.70 17.75 -11.21
C GLU A 329 9.59 16.25 -11.51
N HIS A 330 9.08 15.94 -12.71
CA HIS A 330 9.20 14.60 -13.27
C HIS A 330 10.58 14.47 -13.92
N HIS A 331 11.54 13.87 -13.22
CA HIS A 331 12.78 13.52 -13.88
C HIS A 331 12.58 12.24 -14.70
N SER A 332 12.82 12.32 -16.02
CA SER A 332 12.92 11.12 -16.85
C SER A 332 14.17 10.32 -16.48
N ASP A 333 14.15 9.01 -16.71
CA ASP A 333 15.29 8.12 -16.46
C ASP A 333 16.61 8.65 -17.08
N VAL A 334 16.50 9.36 -18.21
CA VAL A 334 17.63 9.91 -18.98
C VAL A 334 18.21 11.18 -18.35
N ALA A 335 17.37 12.03 -17.73
CA ALA A 335 17.81 13.28 -17.11
C ALA A 335 18.56 13.04 -15.79
N MET A 336 18.21 11.98 -15.05
CA MET A 336 18.86 11.65 -13.77
C MET A 336 20.22 10.96 -13.92
N GLU A 337 20.47 10.27 -15.03
CA GLU A 337 21.76 9.62 -15.31
C GLU A 337 22.88 10.62 -15.65
N MET A 338 22.53 11.88 -15.98
CA MET A 338 23.44 12.92 -16.49
C MET A 338 23.73 14.05 -15.49
N ALA A 339 23.10 14.05 -14.30
CA ALA A 339 23.39 15.06 -13.29
C ALA A 339 24.66 14.69 -12.53
N ASN A 340 25.66 15.59 -12.49
CA ASN A 340 26.83 15.50 -11.60
C ASN A 340 26.36 15.43 -10.13
N LEU A 341 26.22 14.20 -9.62
CA LEU A 341 26.13 13.83 -8.23
C LEU A 341 27.55 13.95 -7.67
N SER A 342 28.01 15.18 -7.45
CA SER A 342 28.99 15.39 -6.39
C SER A 342 28.34 14.84 -5.12
N GLN A 343 29.08 14.05 -4.32
CA GLN A 343 28.64 13.61 -2.98
C GLN A 343 28.55 14.78 -1.98
N GLU A 344 28.40 16.00 -2.49
CA GLU A 344 28.30 17.22 -1.71
C GLU A 344 26.91 17.25 -1.08
N LEU A 345 26.89 17.09 0.24
CA LEU A 345 25.66 17.22 1.02
C LEU A 345 25.12 18.64 0.89
N TYR A 346 23.79 18.75 0.80
CA TYR A 346 23.08 20.03 0.75
C TYR A 346 23.47 20.90 -0.44
N LYS A 347 23.59 20.29 -1.63
CA LYS A 347 23.89 20.99 -2.87
C LYS A 347 22.98 22.22 -3.04
N ASP A 348 23.60 23.37 -3.35
CA ASP A 348 22.94 24.67 -3.46
C ASP A 348 22.24 25.16 -2.17
N GLY A 349 22.66 24.65 -1.00
CA GLY A 349 22.05 24.97 0.30
C GLY A 349 20.68 24.32 0.52
N VAL A 350 20.36 23.27 -0.26
CA VAL A 350 19.04 22.62 -0.23
C VAL A 350 19.13 21.24 0.40
N LEU A 351 18.31 20.97 1.42
CA LEU A 351 18.18 19.66 2.04
C LEU A 351 17.29 18.74 1.22
N THR A 352 17.80 17.58 0.81
CA THR A 352 17.03 16.56 0.09
C THR A 352 16.69 15.37 0.99
N LEU A 353 15.39 15.13 1.20
CA LEU A 353 14.86 14.03 2.02
C LEU A 353 14.34 12.89 1.15
N GLY A 354 14.92 11.70 1.28
CA GLY A 354 14.51 10.50 0.53
C GLY A 354 13.52 9.64 1.29
N CYS A 355 12.30 9.49 0.78
CA CYS A 355 11.27 8.64 1.39
C CYS A 355 11.41 7.20 0.86
N ILE A 356 11.75 6.25 1.75
CA ILE A 356 11.88 4.83 1.44
C ILE A 356 10.96 4.03 2.38
N GLY A 357 10.44 2.90 1.92
CA GLY A 357 9.64 2.00 2.74
C GLY A 357 8.79 1.04 1.92
N PHE A 358 8.22 0.05 2.60
CA PHE A 358 7.41 -1.00 1.99
C PHE A 358 6.13 -0.44 1.32
N PRO A 359 5.45 -1.21 0.45
CA PRO A 359 4.12 -0.84 -0.02
C PRO A 359 3.15 -0.60 1.16
N ASN A 360 2.19 0.31 0.98
CA ASN A 360 1.09 0.58 1.92
C ASN A 360 1.45 1.03 3.36
N VAL A 361 2.73 1.26 3.67
CA VAL A 361 3.17 1.87 4.95
C VAL A 361 2.73 3.32 5.11
N GLY A 362 2.31 3.96 4.01
CA GLY A 362 1.79 5.33 4.00
C GLY A 362 2.80 6.39 3.54
N LYS A 363 3.84 6.03 2.77
CA LYS A 363 4.85 6.97 2.24
C LYS A 363 4.25 8.22 1.61
N SER A 364 3.41 8.05 0.61
CA SER A 364 2.77 9.18 -0.09
C SER A 364 1.74 9.91 0.79
N SER A 365 1.22 9.28 1.86
CA SER A 365 0.38 9.97 2.86
C SER A 365 1.21 10.85 3.80
N VAL A 366 2.38 10.38 4.22
CA VAL A 366 3.37 11.21 4.96
C VAL A 366 3.80 12.38 4.08
N LEU A 367 4.12 12.14 2.81
CA LEU A 367 4.49 13.20 1.87
C LEU A 367 3.40 14.26 1.72
N ASN A 368 2.15 13.86 1.45
CA ASN A 368 1.01 14.78 1.37
C ASN A 368 0.82 15.57 2.68
N SER A 369 1.04 14.94 3.85
CA SER A 369 0.94 15.61 5.15
C SER A 369 2.06 16.63 5.39
N LEU A 370 3.30 16.33 4.97
CA LEU A 370 4.41 17.28 5.01
C LEU A 370 4.16 18.47 4.07
N VAL A 371 3.66 18.19 2.86
CA VAL A 371 3.32 19.21 1.88
C VAL A 371 2.08 20.02 2.28
N GLY A 372 1.22 19.49 3.15
CA GLY A 372 0.01 20.16 3.66
C GLY A 372 -1.20 20.07 2.72
N ARG A 373 -1.02 19.49 1.53
CA ARG A 373 -2.08 19.28 0.53
C ARG A 373 -1.86 17.97 -0.23
N LYS A 374 -2.91 17.47 -0.89
CA LYS A 374 -2.83 16.26 -1.72
C LYS A 374 -2.08 16.58 -3.01
N VAL A 375 -0.82 16.16 -3.11
CA VAL A 375 0.01 16.27 -4.32
C VAL A 375 0.26 14.92 -5.00
N VAL A 376 0.18 13.83 -4.24
CA VAL A 376 0.30 12.46 -4.77
C VAL A 376 -1.01 11.72 -4.55
N SER A 377 -1.42 10.95 -5.55
CA SER A 377 -2.52 9.99 -5.37
C SER A 377 -2.10 8.88 -4.40
N VAL A 378 -3.05 8.40 -3.60
CA VAL A 378 -2.83 7.36 -2.60
C VAL A 378 -3.80 6.22 -2.87
N SER A 379 -3.31 4.99 -2.84
CA SER A 379 -4.12 3.79 -3.00
C SER A 379 -3.80 2.78 -1.90
N ARG A 380 -4.76 1.88 -1.67
CA ARG A 380 -4.60 0.70 -0.80
C ARG A 380 -3.91 -0.45 -1.52
N THR A 381 -3.81 -0.39 -2.85
CA THR A 381 -3.22 -1.45 -3.65
C THR A 381 -1.70 -1.27 -3.71
N PRO A 382 -0.91 -2.31 -3.39
CA PRO A 382 0.55 -2.28 -3.57
C PRO A 382 0.94 -1.91 -5.01
N GLY A 383 2.05 -1.17 -5.16
CA GLY A 383 2.57 -0.80 -6.49
C GLY A 383 1.87 0.40 -7.14
N HIS A 384 1.16 1.23 -6.36
CA HIS A 384 0.52 2.47 -6.83
C HIS A 384 1.55 3.52 -7.28
N THR A 385 2.51 3.83 -6.40
CA THR A 385 3.65 4.69 -6.75
C THR A 385 4.65 3.88 -7.58
N LYS A 386 4.73 4.19 -8.87
CA LYS A 386 5.57 3.46 -9.84
C LYS A 386 6.89 4.14 -10.15
N TYR A 387 6.97 5.46 -9.98
CA TYR A 387 8.10 6.26 -10.40
C TYR A 387 8.61 7.13 -9.27
N PHE A 388 9.93 7.32 -9.28
CA PHE A 388 10.59 8.35 -8.51
C PHE A 388 10.06 9.73 -8.88
N GLN A 389 9.75 10.54 -7.87
CA GLN A 389 9.21 11.89 -8.05
C GLN A 389 9.85 12.83 -7.03
N THR A 390 10.17 14.06 -7.45
CA THR A 390 10.73 15.10 -6.59
C THR A 390 9.71 16.19 -6.35
N TYR A 391 9.53 16.59 -5.09
CA TYR A 391 8.63 17.66 -4.65
C TYR A 391 9.41 18.69 -3.85
N TYR A 392 9.24 19.97 -4.16
CA TYR A 392 9.79 21.04 -3.34
C TYR A 392 8.82 21.35 -2.21
N LEU A 393 9.24 21.08 -0.97
CA LEU A 393 8.47 21.43 0.22
C LEU A 393 8.61 22.92 0.53
N THR A 394 9.82 23.44 0.38
CA THR A 394 10.19 24.85 0.41
C THR A 394 11.38 25.06 -0.54
N PRO A 395 11.80 26.30 -0.84
CA PRO A 395 12.99 26.53 -1.66
C PRO A 395 14.27 25.86 -1.12
N THR A 396 14.35 25.61 0.19
CA THR A 396 15.51 25.02 0.87
C THR A 396 15.32 23.54 1.24
N VAL A 397 14.16 22.93 0.95
CA VAL A 397 13.87 21.53 1.29
C VAL A 397 13.15 20.80 0.15
N LYS A 398 13.74 19.69 -0.32
CA LYS A 398 13.17 18.79 -1.34
C LYS A 398 12.80 17.44 -0.72
N LEU A 399 11.71 16.86 -1.20
CA LEU A 399 11.25 15.51 -0.87
C LEU A 399 11.33 14.63 -2.12
N CYS A 400 11.90 13.44 -1.98
CA CYS A 400 11.98 12.43 -3.03
C CYS A 400 11.09 11.25 -2.65
N ASP A 401 10.09 10.91 -3.48
CA ASP A 401 9.25 9.72 -3.30
C ASP A 401 9.83 8.52 -4.06
N CYS A 402 9.77 7.34 -3.45
CA CYS A 402 10.25 6.08 -4.02
C CYS A 402 9.08 5.09 -4.12
N PRO A 403 9.03 4.25 -5.17
CA PRO A 403 8.16 3.09 -5.19
C PRO A 403 8.30 2.23 -3.93
N GLY A 404 7.25 1.50 -3.57
CA GLY A 404 7.33 0.55 -2.45
C GLY A 404 8.24 -0.63 -2.78
N LEU A 405 9.29 -0.84 -2.00
CA LEU A 405 10.21 -1.96 -2.15
C LEU A 405 9.98 -3.00 -1.05
N VAL A 406 10.03 -4.28 -1.43
CA VAL A 406 9.89 -5.41 -0.51
C VAL A 406 11.23 -6.13 -0.46
N PHE A 407 11.82 -6.21 0.72
CA PHE A 407 13.11 -6.83 0.98
C PHE A 407 12.93 -8.32 1.32
N PRO A 408 13.92 -9.19 1.01
CA PRO A 408 13.87 -10.59 1.42
C PRO A 408 13.91 -10.72 2.95
N SER A 409 13.03 -11.56 3.51
CA SER A 409 12.90 -11.80 4.96
C SER A 409 12.45 -13.24 5.23
N ARG A 410 12.47 -13.68 6.50
CA ARG A 410 11.95 -15.00 6.93
C ARG A 410 10.54 -14.93 7.51
N VAL A 411 9.67 -14.14 6.89
CA VAL A 411 8.31 -13.93 7.37
C VAL A 411 7.30 -14.75 6.60
N ASP A 412 6.33 -15.28 7.35
CA ASP A 412 5.18 -15.98 6.80
C ASP A 412 4.40 -15.11 5.81
N LYS A 413 3.94 -15.74 4.73
CA LYS A 413 3.12 -15.08 3.71
C LYS A 413 1.89 -14.40 4.31
N GLN A 414 1.26 -15.02 5.31
CA GLN A 414 0.08 -14.49 5.99
C GLN A 414 0.36 -13.11 6.62
N LEU A 415 1.52 -12.95 7.25
CA LEU A 415 1.91 -11.67 7.84
C LEU A 415 2.24 -10.63 6.75
N GLN A 416 2.83 -11.02 5.61
CA GLN A 416 3.01 -10.10 4.47
C GLN A 416 1.67 -9.61 3.90
N ILE A 417 0.66 -10.48 3.83
CA ILE A 417 -0.70 -10.13 3.39
C ILE A 417 -1.32 -9.14 4.38
N LEU A 418 -1.26 -9.43 5.68
CA LEU A 418 -1.82 -8.59 6.74
C LEU A 418 -1.09 -7.24 6.88
N ALA A 419 0.20 -7.20 6.56
CA ALA A 419 0.97 -5.95 6.44
C ALA A 419 0.64 -5.14 5.18
N GLY A 420 -0.22 -5.65 4.30
CA GLY A 420 -0.62 -4.98 3.06
C GLY A 420 0.48 -4.97 2.00
N ILE A 421 1.47 -5.86 2.09
CA ILE A 421 2.55 -5.98 1.11
C ILE A 421 2.07 -6.75 -0.13
N TYR A 422 1.19 -7.73 0.07
CA TYR A 422 0.62 -8.57 -0.99
C TYR A 422 -0.82 -8.13 -1.30
N PRO A 423 -1.21 -7.95 -2.57
CA PRO A 423 -2.56 -7.53 -2.95
C PRO A 423 -3.60 -8.63 -2.66
N VAL A 424 -4.57 -8.32 -1.79
CA VAL A 424 -5.67 -9.24 -1.42
C VAL A 424 -6.44 -9.76 -2.65
N SER A 425 -6.60 -8.93 -3.68
CA SER A 425 -7.29 -9.31 -4.92
C SER A 425 -6.62 -10.41 -5.73
N GLN A 426 -5.33 -10.71 -5.49
CA GLN A 426 -4.59 -11.76 -6.18
C GLN A 426 -4.55 -13.08 -5.39
N LEU A 427 -5.07 -13.08 -4.14
CA LEU A 427 -5.05 -14.27 -3.30
C LEU A 427 -5.99 -15.35 -3.84
N GLN A 428 -5.42 -16.52 -4.12
CA GLN A 428 -6.20 -17.70 -4.48
C GLN A 428 -6.89 -18.30 -3.24
N GLU A 429 -6.25 -18.18 -2.08
CA GLU A 429 -6.69 -18.76 -0.81
C GLU A 429 -6.46 -17.74 0.32
N PRO A 430 -7.52 -17.00 0.73
CA PRO A 430 -7.41 -15.99 1.78
C PRO A 430 -7.65 -16.54 3.21
N TYR A 431 -8.21 -17.75 3.36
CA TYR A 431 -8.69 -18.29 4.63
C TYR A 431 -7.54 -18.55 5.61
N SER A 432 -6.38 -19.04 5.14
CA SER A 432 -5.20 -19.21 5.99
C SER A 432 -4.73 -17.91 6.63
N SER A 433 -4.85 -16.78 5.91
CA SER A 433 -4.50 -15.45 6.44
C SER A 433 -5.53 -14.95 7.45
N VAL A 434 -6.82 -15.28 7.24
CA VAL A 434 -7.87 -15.01 8.24
C VAL A 434 -7.63 -15.83 9.50
N GLY A 435 -7.27 -17.12 9.38
CA GLY A 435 -6.90 -17.97 10.50
C GLY A 435 -5.73 -17.38 11.30
N TYR A 436 -4.64 -17.02 10.63
CA TYR A 436 -3.47 -16.39 11.25
C TYR A 436 -3.83 -15.13 12.04
N LEU A 437 -4.72 -14.29 11.48
CA LEU A 437 -5.23 -13.08 12.12
C LEU A 437 -6.08 -13.40 13.35
N CYS A 438 -6.99 -14.38 13.25
CA CYS A 438 -7.91 -14.75 14.31
C CYS A 438 -7.20 -15.43 15.49
N GLU A 439 -6.15 -16.19 15.24
CA GLU A 439 -5.31 -16.77 16.30
C GLU A 439 -4.60 -15.70 17.15
N ARG A 440 -4.39 -14.50 16.60
CA ARG A 440 -3.61 -13.42 17.22
C ARG A 440 -4.44 -12.20 17.62
N THR A 441 -5.76 -12.28 17.48
CA THR A 441 -6.68 -11.21 17.84
C THR A 441 -7.90 -11.81 18.55
N PRO A 442 -8.55 -11.09 19.48
CA PRO A 442 -9.76 -11.56 20.15
C PRO A 442 -10.99 -11.49 19.21
N PHE A 443 -10.91 -12.11 18.03
CA PHE A 443 -11.83 -11.92 16.91
C PHE A 443 -13.30 -12.16 17.26
N GLN A 444 -13.60 -13.08 18.20
CA GLN A 444 -14.98 -13.36 18.60
C GLN A 444 -15.63 -12.13 19.27
N ALA A 445 -14.91 -11.48 20.18
CA ALA A 445 -15.35 -10.24 20.83
C ALA A 445 -15.38 -9.05 19.85
N LEU A 446 -14.37 -8.97 18.97
CA LEU A 446 -14.26 -7.88 17.99
C LEU A 446 -15.37 -7.94 16.95
N LEU A 447 -15.58 -9.13 16.37
CA LEU A 447 -16.47 -9.36 15.24
C LEU A 447 -17.88 -9.76 15.69
N LYS A 448 -18.15 -9.98 16.98
CA LYS A 448 -19.47 -10.33 17.53
C LYS A 448 -20.19 -11.39 16.68
N LEU A 449 -19.48 -12.45 16.34
CA LEU A 449 -19.97 -13.50 15.44
C LEU A 449 -20.74 -14.56 16.22
N LYS A 450 -21.74 -15.15 15.57
CA LYS A 450 -22.40 -16.38 16.03
C LYS A 450 -21.81 -17.55 15.24
N HIS A 451 -21.49 -18.65 15.91
CA HIS A 451 -20.93 -19.81 15.24
C HIS A 451 -21.94 -20.41 14.23
N PRO A 452 -21.53 -20.78 13.00
CA PRO A 452 -22.46 -21.26 11.97
C PRO A 452 -23.25 -22.53 12.37
N SER A 453 -22.70 -23.34 13.27
CA SER A 453 -23.36 -24.57 13.76
C SER A 453 -24.38 -24.34 14.88
N LEU A 454 -24.56 -23.11 15.37
CA LEU A 454 -25.58 -22.77 16.36
C LEU A 454 -26.92 -22.55 15.64
N GLU A 455 -27.55 -23.63 15.20
CA GLU A 455 -28.99 -23.60 14.93
C GLU A 455 -29.76 -23.52 16.26
N GLU A 456 -30.92 -22.84 16.26
CA GLU A 456 -31.84 -22.69 17.40
C GLU A 456 -32.38 -24.06 17.87
N GLY A 457 -31.57 -24.81 18.60
CA GLY A 457 -31.90 -26.10 19.20
C GLY A 457 -31.49 -26.14 20.68
N PRO A 458 -32.08 -27.03 21.50
CA PRO A 458 -31.97 -26.95 22.95
C PRO A 458 -30.52 -27.17 23.39
N LYS A 459 -30.00 -26.17 24.12
CA LYS A 459 -28.77 -26.13 24.94
C LYS A 459 -27.90 -27.39 24.82
N ARG A 460 -26.96 -27.35 23.88
CA ARG A 460 -25.76 -28.19 23.97
C ARG A 460 -24.78 -27.51 24.91
N ASP A 461 -24.06 -28.34 25.66
CA ASP A 461 -23.09 -27.93 26.67
C ASP A 461 -22.18 -26.80 26.17
N GLU A 462 -21.83 -25.88 27.07
CA GLU A 462 -20.87 -24.76 26.93
C GLU A 462 -19.43 -25.24 26.65
N ALA A 463 -19.27 -26.29 25.85
CA ALA A 463 -18.00 -26.73 25.33
C ALA A 463 -17.55 -25.71 24.28
N LEU A 464 -16.64 -24.81 24.69
CA LEU A 464 -15.79 -23.94 23.87
C LEU A 464 -15.99 -24.18 22.37
N GLU A 465 -16.82 -23.35 21.74
CA GLU A 465 -17.11 -23.45 20.31
C GLU A 465 -15.79 -23.46 19.54
N LYS A 466 -15.49 -24.58 18.89
CA LYS A 466 -14.24 -24.79 18.16
C LYS A 466 -14.36 -24.12 16.80
N TRP A 467 -13.80 -22.92 16.68
CA TRP A 467 -13.79 -22.16 15.43
C TRP A 467 -12.67 -22.62 14.50
N THR A 468 -12.97 -22.81 13.22
CA THR A 468 -11.98 -22.85 12.14
C THR A 468 -11.92 -21.52 11.39
N ALA A 469 -10.88 -21.30 10.57
CA ALA A 469 -10.83 -20.11 9.72
C ALA A 469 -12.00 -20.05 8.74
N TRP A 470 -12.48 -21.21 8.28
CA TRP A 470 -13.67 -21.32 7.44
C TRP A 470 -14.94 -20.88 8.17
N ASP A 471 -15.15 -21.34 9.42
CA ASP A 471 -16.33 -20.97 10.21
C ASP A 471 -16.42 -19.46 10.45
N VAL A 472 -15.27 -18.82 10.71
CA VAL A 472 -15.20 -17.34 10.83
C VAL A 472 -15.67 -16.67 9.55
N CYS A 473 -15.22 -17.16 8.39
CA CYS A 473 -15.60 -16.60 7.10
C CYS A 473 -17.07 -16.84 6.77
N GLU A 474 -17.62 -18.00 7.10
CA GLU A 474 -19.05 -18.28 6.91
C GLU A 474 -19.94 -17.44 7.84
N ALA A 475 -19.56 -17.30 9.11
CA ALA A 475 -20.29 -16.45 10.06
C ALA A 475 -20.25 -14.97 9.63
N TRP A 476 -19.10 -14.49 9.14
CA TRP A 476 -19.00 -13.13 8.60
C TRP A 476 -19.83 -12.95 7.32
N ALA A 477 -19.83 -13.95 6.42
CA ALA A 477 -20.66 -13.94 5.23
C ALA A 477 -22.15 -13.87 5.57
N GLU A 478 -22.61 -14.66 6.55
CA GLU A 478 -24.00 -14.63 7.02
C GLU A 478 -24.35 -13.23 7.57
N ARG A 479 -23.51 -12.71 8.47
CA ARG A 479 -23.70 -11.39 9.09
C ARG A 479 -23.79 -10.25 8.07
N ARG A 480 -23.00 -10.33 7.00
CA ARG A 480 -22.97 -9.32 5.92
C ARG A 480 -23.96 -9.62 4.78
N GLY A 481 -24.68 -10.73 4.83
CA GLY A 481 -25.57 -11.15 3.74
C GLY A 481 -24.84 -11.50 2.44
N TYR A 482 -23.56 -11.86 2.50
CA TYR A 482 -22.79 -12.27 1.33
C TYR A 482 -23.21 -13.68 0.90
N LYS A 483 -24.02 -13.76 -0.16
CA LYS A 483 -24.49 -15.02 -0.74
C LYS A 483 -23.99 -15.19 -2.17
N THR A 484 -23.71 -16.44 -2.54
CA THR A 484 -23.33 -16.82 -3.90
C THR A 484 -24.53 -16.74 -4.85
N ALA A 485 -24.33 -16.14 -6.02
CA ALA A 485 -25.41 -15.87 -6.97
C ALA A 485 -26.18 -17.11 -7.47
N LYS A 486 -25.53 -18.29 -7.52
CA LYS A 486 -26.12 -19.52 -8.08
C LYS A 486 -26.82 -20.40 -7.06
N ALA A 487 -26.27 -20.49 -5.85
CA ALA A 487 -26.68 -21.49 -4.87
C ALA A 487 -27.22 -20.86 -3.58
N ALA A 488 -27.22 -19.52 -3.48
CA ALA A 488 -27.59 -18.78 -2.27
C ALA A 488 -26.86 -19.25 -0.99
N ARG A 489 -25.69 -19.88 -1.14
CA ARG A 489 -24.82 -20.27 -0.03
C ARG A 489 -23.95 -19.10 0.39
N ASN A 490 -23.49 -19.11 1.64
CA ASN A 490 -22.56 -18.11 2.17
C ASN A 490 -21.30 -18.03 1.32
N ASP A 491 -20.96 -16.81 0.90
CA ASP A 491 -19.75 -16.54 0.11
C ASP A 491 -18.56 -16.31 1.05
N ALA A 492 -17.99 -17.42 1.52
CA ALA A 492 -16.83 -17.41 2.41
C ALA A 492 -15.61 -16.70 1.77
N TYR A 493 -15.43 -16.77 0.44
CA TYR A 493 -14.30 -16.13 -0.23
C TYR A 493 -14.42 -14.60 -0.19
N ARG A 494 -15.61 -14.07 -0.53
CA ARG A 494 -15.89 -12.63 -0.42
C ARG A 494 -15.77 -12.15 1.04
N ALA A 495 -16.28 -12.94 1.98
CA ALA A 495 -16.14 -12.66 3.41
C ALA A 495 -14.68 -12.61 3.87
N ALA A 496 -13.86 -13.59 3.48
CA ALA A 496 -12.43 -13.62 3.81
C ALA A 496 -11.70 -12.38 3.27
N ASN A 497 -11.94 -12.02 2.01
CA ASN A 497 -11.36 -10.80 1.42
C ASN A 497 -11.80 -9.53 2.16
N SER A 498 -13.07 -9.45 2.58
CA SER A 498 -13.60 -8.35 3.38
C SER A 498 -12.88 -8.24 4.74
N LEU A 499 -12.71 -9.37 5.45
CA LEU A 499 -11.99 -9.43 6.73
C LEU A 499 -10.52 -9.00 6.60
N LEU A 500 -9.81 -9.47 5.57
CA LEU A 500 -8.42 -9.08 5.32
C LEU A 500 -8.30 -7.58 5.01
N ARG A 501 -9.25 -7.02 4.25
CA ARG A 501 -9.30 -5.57 3.99
C ARG A 501 -9.57 -4.76 5.26
N LEU A 502 -10.43 -5.24 6.17
CA LEU A 502 -10.65 -4.61 7.48
C LEU A 502 -9.37 -4.59 8.32
N ALA A 503 -8.58 -5.66 8.26
CA ALA A 503 -7.31 -5.74 8.96
C ALA A 503 -6.27 -4.75 8.41
N ILE A 504 -6.09 -4.73 7.08
CA ILE A 504 -5.15 -3.81 6.42
C ILE A 504 -5.54 -2.35 6.68
N ASP A 505 -6.84 -2.03 6.65
CA ASP A 505 -7.40 -0.69 6.92
C ASP A 505 -7.20 -0.24 8.38
N GLY A 506 -6.84 -1.15 9.30
CA GLY A 506 -6.69 -0.87 10.73
C GLY A 506 -8.01 -0.84 11.50
N ARG A 507 -9.08 -1.46 10.98
CA ARG A 507 -10.33 -1.66 11.74
C ARG A 507 -10.32 -2.95 12.55
N LEU A 508 -9.47 -3.89 12.15
CA LEU A 508 -9.15 -5.12 12.86
C LEU A 508 -7.62 -5.17 13.03
N CYS A 509 -7.11 -4.50 14.06
CA CYS A 509 -5.67 -4.33 14.22
C CYS A 509 -4.99 -5.58 14.77
N LEU A 510 -4.12 -6.19 13.96
CA LEU A 510 -3.02 -7.02 14.43
C LEU A 510 -1.81 -6.11 14.68
N CYS A 511 -1.24 -6.16 15.88
CA CYS A 511 -0.01 -5.43 16.22
C CYS A 511 1.00 -6.42 16.78
N LEU A 512 2.20 -6.46 16.21
CA LEU A 512 3.32 -7.21 16.78
C LEU A 512 3.86 -6.50 18.01
N TRP A 513 4.48 -7.25 18.91
CA TRP A 513 5.08 -6.71 20.13
C TRP A 513 6.61 -6.82 20.09
N PRO A 514 7.34 -5.86 20.68
CA PRO A 514 8.78 -6.02 20.84
C PRO A 514 9.07 -7.10 21.91
N PRO A 515 10.24 -7.76 21.84
CA PRO A 515 10.68 -8.72 22.84
C PRO A 515 10.64 -8.15 24.26
N GLY A 516 10.06 -8.92 25.19
CA GLY A 516 9.91 -8.57 26.60
C GLY A 516 8.81 -7.55 26.89
N TYR A 517 7.97 -7.20 25.92
CA TYR A 517 6.87 -6.25 26.12
C TYR A 517 5.84 -6.74 27.14
N SER A 518 5.41 -8.01 27.03
CA SER A 518 4.43 -8.63 27.92
C SER A 518 4.86 -8.54 29.38
N SER A 519 6.15 -8.79 29.65
CA SER A 519 6.74 -8.76 30.99
C SER A 519 6.99 -7.34 31.52
N GLN A 520 7.13 -6.34 30.64
CA GLN A 520 7.45 -4.95 31.00
C GLN A 520 6.28 -3.99 30.76
N ARG A 521 5.05 -4.49 30.71
CA ARG A 521 3.87 -3.69 30.37
C ARG A 521 3.69 -2.46 31.27
N ASP A 522 3.79 -2.65 32.58
CA ASP A 522 3.64 -1.58 33.59
C ASP A 522 4.66 -0.45 33.41
N LYS A 523 5.89 -0.79 32.98
CA LYS A 523 6.95 0.18 32.69
C LYS A 523 6.57 1.10 31.54
N TRP A 524 5.90 0.58 30.51
CA TRP A 524 5.50 1.37 29.35
C TRP A 524 4.23 2.19 29.61
N GLU A 525 3.32 1.66 30.43
CA GLU A 525 2.10 2.36 30.85
C GLU A 525 2.38 3.55 31.79
N SER A 526 3.54 3.56 32.48
CA SER A 526 3.97 4.62 33.38
C SER A 526 5.14 5.48 32.86
N HIS A 527 5.50 5.36 31.58
CA HIS A 527 6.67 6.04 31.02
C HIS A 527 6.46 7.56 30.84
N GLN A 528 7.52 8.35 31.05
CA GLN A 528 7.47 9.82 31.02
C GLN A 528 7.11 10.41 29.65
N GLU A 529 7.48 9.74 28.56
CA GLU A 529 7.16 10.15 27.18
C GLU A 529 5.76 9.74 26.72
N LEU A 530 5.00 9.00 27.54
CA LEU A 530 3.66 8.53 27.16
C LEU A 530 2.67 9.67 26.82
N PRO A 531 2.63 10.80 27.55
CA PRO A 531 1.74 11.93 27.22
C PRO A 531 2.00 12.51 25.83
N GLU A 532 3.25 12.51 25.36
CA GLU A 532 3.61 12.99 24.02
C GLU A 532 2.97 12.11 22.93
N ILE A 533 3.00 10.78 23.13
CA ILE A 533 2.37 9.83 22.20
C ILE A 533 0.84 9.93 22.25
N ILE A 534 0.25 10.10 23.43
CA ILE A 534 -1.20 10.30 23.60
C ILE A 534 -1.66 11.57 22.86
N ALA A 535 -0.92 12.68 23.04
CA ALA A 535 -1.17 13.94 22.36
C ALA A 535 -1.03 13.79 20.83
N LEU A 536 0.01 13.10 20.36
CA LEU A 536 0.21 12.81 18.93
C LEU A 536 -0.99 12.04 18.34
N GLN A 537 -1.51 11.04 19.06
CA GLN A 537 -2.67 10.26 18.62
C GLN A 537 -3.99 11.05 18.70
N GLY A 538 -4.01 12.21 19.35
CA GLY A 538 -5.20 13.04 19.53
C GLY A 538 -6.23 12.40 20.45
N ARG A 539 -5.81 11.55 21.40
CA ARG A 539 -6.69 11.06 22.47
C ARG A 539 -6.88 12.19 23.48
N ARG A 540 -8.12 12.63 23.70
CA ARG A 540 -8.44 13.44 24.88
C ARG A 540 -8.56 12.48 26.07
N GLU A 541 -7.99 12.86 27.22
CA GLU A 541 -8.29 12.19 28.48
C GLU A 541 -9.81 12.23 28.67
N GLU A 542 -10.46 11.08 28.68
CA GLU A 542 -11.82 10.99 29.21
C GLU A 542 -11.71 11.19 30.72
N GLU A 543 -11.88 12.44 31.15
CA GLU A 543 -12.14 12.73 32.55
C GLU A 543 -13.44 12.01 32.96
N GLY A 544 -13.31 11.05 33.87
CA GLY A 544 -14.42 10.52 34.66
C GLY A 544 -15.08 9.26 34.10
N ALA A 545 -14.76 8.13 34.73
CA ALA A 545 -15.72 7.04 34.92
C ALA A 545 -16.91 7.59 35.73
N GLY A 546 -17.90 8.12 35.03
CA GLY A 546 -19.21 8.48 35.55
C GLY A 546 -20.24 7.93 34.59
N ASP A 547 -21.03 6.97 35.08
CA ASP A 547 -22.18 6.33 34.46
C ASP A 547 -22.66 7.01 33.17
N ARG A 548 -22.26 6.47 32.03
CA ARG A 548 -23.08 6.61 30.82
C ARG A 548 -23.92 5.37 30.74
N GLU A 549 -25.20 5.58 31.06
CA GLU A 549 -26.29 4.68 30.78
C GLU A 549 -26.07 4.00 29.42
N GLU A 550 -26.27 2.70 29.43
CA GLU A 550 -26.42 1.89 28.24
C GLU A 550 -27.54 2.50 27.39
N GLU A 551 -27.19 3.43 26.48
CA GLU A 551 -28.06 3.72 25.34
C GLU A 551 -28.08 2.44 24.52
N GLU A 552 -29.12 1.64 24.79
CA GLU A 552 -29.60 0.57 23.93
C GLU A 552 -29.54 1.10 22.49
N GLY A 553 -28.53 0.64 21.75
CA GLY A 553 -28.43 0.91 20.34
C GLY A 553 -29.65 0.31 19.68
N GLU A 554 -30.64 1.14 19.38
CA GLU A 554 -31.79 0.78 18.56
C GLU A 554 -31.28 0.00 17.36
N SER A 555 -31.74 -1.25 17.32
CA SER A 555 -31.57 -2.15 16.20
C SER A 555 -32.28 -1.53 14.99
N SER A 556 -31.61 -0.66 14.24
CA SER A 556 -32.03 -0.37 12.88
C SER A 556 -31.61 -1.56 12.03
N SER A 557 -32.55 -2.47 11.82
CA SER A 557 -32.49 -3.58 10.87
C SER A 557 -32.54 -3.08 9.42
N GLU A 558 -31.65 -2.15 9.06
CA GLU A 558 -31.39 -1.83 7.66
C GLU A 558 -30.11 -2.55 7.25
N PRO A 559 -30.13 -3.40 6.22
CA PRO A 559 -28.92 -3.94 5.67
C PRO A 559 -28.07 -2.77 5.20
N GLU A 560 -26.87 -2.61 5.77
CA GLU A 560 -25.85 -1.78 5.13
C GLU A 560 -25.65 -2.37 3.73
N GLU A 561 -26.25 -1.76 2.70
CA GLU A 561 -25.84 -1.97 1.31
C GLU A 561 -24.41 -1.45 1.19
N GLU A 562 -23.43 -2.20 1.70
CA GLU A 562 -22.10 -2.22 1.14
C GLU A 562 -22.27 -2.72 -0.30
N ARG A 563 -22.58 -1.79 -1.20
CA ARG A 563 -22.21 -1.96 -2.60
C ARG A 563 -20.69 -2.01 -2.61
N ASP A 564 -20.14 -3.21 -2.41
CA ASP A 564 -18.87 -3.58 -3.00
C ASP A 564 -19.06 -3.40 -4.50
N ARG A 565 -18.87 -2.17 -4.97
CA ARG A 565 -18.54 -1.94 -6.36
C ARG A 565 -17.12 -2.51 -6.51
N ASP A 566 -17.05 -3.82 -6.63
CA ASP A 566 -15.93 -4.51 -7.25
C ASP A 566 -15.92 -4.12 -8.72
N ALA A 567 -15.28 -2.99 -8.98
CA ALA A 567 -14.67 -2.63 -10.22
C ALA A 567 -13.56 -1.65 -9.87
N ASP A 568 -12.35 -1.93 -10.35
CA ASP A 568 -11.23 -1.00 -10.45
C ASP A 568 -11.61 0.19 -11.38
N ASP A 569 -12.67 0.94 -11.05
CA ASP A 569 -12.95 2.26 -11.62
C ASP A 569 -12.21 3.30 -10.77
N ASP A 570 -10.88 3.27 -10.87
CA ASP A 570 -10.04 4.44 -10.68
C ASP A 570 -10.06 5.28 -11.98
N GLU A 571 -11.26 5.66 -12.45
CA GLU A 571 -11.42 6.82 -13.34
C GLU A 571 -11.71 8.03 -12.44
N ASP A 572 -10.66 8.58 -11.83
CA ASP A 572 -10.60 10.02 -11.58
C ASP A 572 -10.53 10.68 -12.97
N GLY A 573 -11.67 10.78 -13.64
CA GLY A 573 -11.85 11.62 -14.81
C GLY A 573 -11.85 13.07 -14.35
N ASP A 574 -10.71 13.74 -14.55
CA ASP A 574 -10.62 15.19 -14.54
C ASP A 574 -11.56 15.74 -15.63
N ASP A 575 -12.75 16.20 -15.23
CA ASP A 575 -13.47 17.18 -16.04
C ASP A 575 -12.71 18.50 -15.87
N GLU A 576 -11.92 18.85 -16.89
CA GLU A 576 -11.38 20.19 -17.10
C GLU A 576 -12.55 21.19 -17.09
N ASP A 577 -12.65 21.96 -16.01
CA ASP A 577 -13.57 23.08 -15.87
C ASP A 577 -13.08 24.22 -16.79
N GLU A 578 -13.48 24.18 -18.07
CA GLU A 578 -13.37 25.35 -18.94
C GLU A 578 -14.35 26.42 -18.47
N GLY A 579 -13.78 27.54 -18.03
CA GLY A 579 -14.50 28.66 -17.47
C GLY A 579 -15.64 29.17 -18.36
N PHE A 580 -16.83 29.26 -17.76
CA PHE A 580 -17.88 30.13 -18.27
C PHE A 580 -18.41 31.02 -17.16
N VAL A 581 -18.05 32.30 -17.28
CA VAL A 581 -18.52 33.44 -16.47
C VAL A 581 -20.05 33.41 -16.37
N ARG A 582 -20.58 33.27 -15.16
CA ARG A 582 -22.00 33.52 -14.85
C ARG A 582 -22.16 34.90 -14.20
N PRO A 583 -22.97 35.82 -14.75
CA PRO A 583 -23.23 37.10 -14.13
C PRO A 583 -24.26 36.98 -13.00
N ALA A 584 -24.15 37.94 -12.08
CA ALA A 584 -24.79 38.07 -10.78
C ALA A 584 -26.33 37.84 -10.74
N ARG A 585 -26.78 37.25 -9.63
CA ARG A 585 -28.20 37.25 -9.20
C ARG A 585 -28.50 38.55 -8.44
N LYS A 586 -29.56 39.25 -8.86
CA LYS A 586 -30.30 40.20 -8.02
C LYS A 586 -31.70 39.65 -7.73
N ASP A 587 -31.99 39.59 -6.44
CA ASP A 587 -33.27 39.78 -5.72
C ASP A 587 -34.61 39.34 -6.35
N LYS A 588 -35.31 38.48 -5.60
CA LYS A 588 -36.78 38.31 -5.59
C LYS A 588 -37.44 39.61 -5.04
N PRO A 589 -38.73 39.96 -5.30
CA PRO A 589 -39.87 39.03 -5.12
C PRO A 589 -41.20 39.33 -5.88
N LYS A 590 -42.21 38.49 -5.58
CA LYS A 590 -43.69 38.70 -5.60
C LYS A 590 -44.54 38.27 -6.82
N SER A 591 -45.40 37.29 -6.53
CA SER A 591 -46.84 37.13 -6.85
C SER A 591 -47.50 38.08 -7.86
N ASN A 592 -48.17 37.54 -8.88
CA ASN A 592 -49.64 37.49 -9.01
C ASN A 592 -50.11 37.25 -10.47
N LEU A 593 -51.24 36.54 -10.59
CA LEU A 593 -52.38 36.78 -11.49
C LEU A 593 -52.22 36.64 -13.03
N THR A 594 -52.83 35.54 -13.52
CA THR A 594 -53.88 35.47 -14.56
C THR A 594 -53.69 35.96 -15.99
N LEU A 595 -54.16 35.07 -16.88
CA LEU A 595 -54.98 35.27 -18.08
C LEU A 595 -54.28 35.63 -19.41
N ASN A 596 -54.09 34.53 -20.15
CA ASN A 596 -54.35 34.30 -21.57
C ASN A 596 -55.09 35.41 -22.34
N MET A 597 -54.53 35.83 -23.48
CA MET A 597 -55.18 36.73 -24.42
C MET A 597 -54.63 36.50 -25.85
N PHE A 598 -55.45 35.83 -26.68
CA PHE A 598 -55.40 35.75 -28.15
C PHE A 598 -54.14 35.12 -28.80
N SER A 599 -54.14 33.92 -29.40
CA SER A 599 -54.98 33.30 -30.43
C SER A 599 -54.22 33.16 -31.77
N VAL A 600 -54.58 32.08 -32.47
CA VAL A 600 -54.61 31.87 -33.93
C VAL A 600 -53.43 31.11 -34.58
N LEU A 601 -53.84 30.06 -35.33
CA LEU A 601 -53.18 29.27 -36.38
C LEU A 601 -52.30 28.12 -35.86
N GLY A 602 -52.53 26.84 -36.11
CA GLY A 602 -53.42 26.01 -36.95
C GLY A 602 -52.89 24.57 -36.78
N GLU A 603 -53.74 23.54 -36.65
CA GLU A 603 -53.96 22.49 -37.69
C GLU A 603 -52.61 21.90 -38.19
N ASP A 604 -52.27 20.61 -38.11
CA ASP A 604 -53.06 19.38 -38.06
C ASP A 604 -52.14 18.20 -37.62
N GLU A 605 -52.79 17.23 -36.98
CA GLU A 605 -52.67 15.77 -37.12
C GLU A 605 -51.38 15.09 -37.65
N CYS A 606 -50.97 14.05 -36.88
CA CYS A 606 -50.78 12.65 -37.28
C CYS A 606 -49.47 12.02 -36.75
N ASP A 607 -49.69 11.03 -35.87
CA ASP A 607 -48.87 9.86 -35.48
C ASP A 607 -47.51 10.01 -34.78
#